data_AF-A0A3D1RRG4-F1
#
_entry.id   AF-A0A3D1RRG4-F1
#
_cell.length_a   1.000
_cell.length_b   1.000
_cell.length_c   1.000
_cell.angle_alpha   90.00
_cell.angle_beta   90.00
_cell.angle_gamma   90.00
#
_symmetry.space_group_name_H-M   'P 1'
#
loop_
_entity.id
_entity.type
_entity.pdbx_description
1 polymer ?
#
loop_
_entity_poly.entity_id
_entity_poly.type
_entity_poly.pdbx_seq_one_letter_code
_entity_poly.pdbx_strand_id
1 'polypeptide(L)'
;MKFLKNPWVRVIFIILLAASLLYMPTREFLKITCLPGILAVFLAAFMRKQDKRSRKWMIAALGLVVLSGTYLYFLTQLPERIEVRRIMATGSALTRQGQYDRAMAEYSKLEKLGAKNKMQAKLDEVEIEKKAQRDLELAKQMVKNGDYS
;
A
#
# COMPACT_ATOMS: atom_id res chain seq x y z
N MET A 1 0.98 -25.23 -28.86
CA MET A 1 1.80 -24.31 -28.03
C MET A 1 3.26 -24.76 -27.99
N LYS A 2 4.09 -24.41 -28.99
CA LYS A 2 5.54 -24.73 -29.03
C LYS A 2 6.45 -23.59 -28.52
N PHE A 3 5.88 -22.42 -28.22
CA PHE A 3 6.63 -21.22 -27.80
C PHE A 3 7.22 -21.30 -26.37
N LEU A 4 6.68 -22.17 -25.50
CA LEU A 4 7.11 -22.33 -24.11
C LEU A 4 8.33 -23.25 -23.90
N LYS A 5 8.84 -23.90 -24.96
CA LYS A 5 10.00 -24.81 -24.86
C LYS A 5 11.35 -24.10 -24.91
N ASN A 6 11.40 -22.83 -25.34
CA ASN A 6 12.66 -22.13 -25.49
C ASN A 6 13.15 -21.60 -24.13
N PRO A 7 14.36 -21.98 -23.67
CA PRO A 7 14.87 -21.61 -22.36
C PRO A 7 15.02 -20.08 -22.22
N TRP A 8 15.40 -19.39 -23.29
CA TRP A 8 15.50 -17.93 -23.33
C TRP A 8 14.16 -17.22 -23.17
N VAL A 9 13.07 -17.76 -23.75
CA VAL A 9 11.72 -17.21 -23.56
C VAL A 9 11.28 -17.41 -22.11
N ARG A 10 11.61 -18.55 -21.48
CA ARG A 10 11.39 -18.75 -20.05
C ARG A 10 12.16 -17.76 -19.19
N VAL A 11 13.43 -17.52 -19.48
CA VAL A 11 14.26 -16.56 -18.73
C VAL A 11 13.72 -15.14 -18.90
N ILE A 12 13.37 -14.72 -20.11
CA ILE A 12 12.75 -13.40 -20.36
C ILE A 12 11.41 -13.29 -19.63
N PHE A 13 10.60 -14.34 -19.63
CA PHE A 13 9.32 -14.34 -18.91
C PHE A 13 9.50 -14.29 -17.40
N ILE A 14 10.49 -15.02 -16.85
CA ILE A 14 10.85 -14.97 -15.43
C ILE A 14 11.37 -13.58 -15.06
N ILE A 15 12.19 -12.96 -15.89
CA ILE A 15 12.70 -11.60 -15.67
C ILE A 15 11.56 -10.58 -15.75
N LEU A 16 10.66 -10.69 -16.73
CA LEU A 16 9.45 -9.84 -16.83
C LEU A 16 8.52 -10.03 -15.63
N LEU A 17 8.38 -11.26 -15.14
CA LEU A 17 7.56 -11.60 -13.98
C LEU A 17 8.23 -11.12 -12.68
N ALA A 18 9.55 -11.19 -12.57
CA ALA A 18 10.33 -10.64 -11.46
C ALA A 18 10.33 -9.10 -11.47
N ALA A 19 10.42 -8.48 -12.65
CA ALA A 19 10.34 -7.03 -12.82
C ALA A 19 8.92 -6.52 -12.52
N SER A 20 7.88 -7.25 -12.93
CA SER A 20 6.50 -6.90 -12.57
C SER A 20 6.27 -7.04 -11.07
N LEU A 21 6.92 -7.98 -10.39
CA LEU A 21 6.97 -8.13 -8.92
C LEU A 21 7.68 -6.97 -8.20
N LEU A 22 8.50 -6.18 -8.89
CA LEU A 22 9.08 -4.95 -8.36
C LEU A 22 8.15 -3.75 -8.55
N TYR A 23 7.16 -3.84 -9.43
CA TYR A 23 6.15 -2.82 -9.61
C TYR A 23 5.20 -2.78 -8.39
N MET A 24 5.15 -1.63 -7.73
CA MET A 24 4.39 -1.39 -6.49
C MET A 24 2.89 -1.82 -6.57
N PRO A 25 2.17 -1.58 -7.67
CA PRO A 25 0.78 -2.03 -7.85
C PRO A 25 0.67 -3.56 -7.89
N THR A 26 1.60 -4.23 -8.57
CA THR A 26 1.62 -5.69 -8.73
C THR A 26 1.86 -6.39 -7.39
N ARG A 27 2.66 -5.81 -6.49
CA ARG A 27 2.84 -6.36 -5.13
C ARG A 27 1.59 -6.30 -4.29
N GLU A 28 0.83 -5.21 -4.36
CA GLU A 28 -0.46 -5.12 -3.65
C GLU A 28 -1.49 -6.06 -4.28
N PHE A 29 -1.55 -6.13 -5.60
CA PHE A 29 -2.37 -7.08 -6.34
C PHE A 29 -2.04 -8.53 -5.97
N LEU A 30 -0.76 -8.91 -5.96
CA LEU A 30 -0.33 -10.26 -5.62
C LEU A 30 -0.67 -10.62 -4.17
N LYS A 31 -0.54 -9.68 -3.23
CA LYS A 31 -0.99 -9.91 -1.84
C LYS A 31 -2.50 -10.10 -1.76
N ILE A 32 -3.26 -9.27 -2.47
CA ILE A 32 -4.73 -9.31 -2.48
C ILE A 32 -5.25 -10.53 -3.25
N THR A 33 -4.50 -11.10 -4.19
CA THR A 33 -4.94 -12.28 -4.97
C THR A 33 -4.39 -13.59 -4.42
N CYS A 34 -3.11 -13.67 -4.00
CA CYS A 34 -2.53 -14.93 -3.50
C CYS A 34 -3.09 -15.34 -2.14
N LEU A 35 -3.21 -14.42 -1.17
CA LEU A 35 -3.68 -14.78 0.18
C LEU A 35 -5.11 -15.34 0.18
N PRO A 36 -6.13 -14.64 -0.36
CA PRO A 36 -7.47 -15.19 -0.44
C PRO A 36 -7.57 -16.28 -1.51
N GLY A 37 -6.74 -16.27 -2.56
CA GLY A 37 -6.70 -17.34 -3.55
C GLY A 37 -6.32 -18.70 -2.94
N ILE A 38 -5.30 -18.74 -2.08
CA ILE A 38 -4.92 -19.95 -1.34
C ILE A 38 -6.07 -20.40 -0.43
N LEU A 39 -6.71 -19.47 0.28
CA LEU A 39 -7.86 -19.77 1.14
C LEU A 39 -9.04 -20.32 0.34
N ALA A 40 -9.33 -19.74 -0.83
CA ALA A 40 -10.39 -20.16 -1.74
C ALA A 40 -10.13 -21.57 -2.30
N VAL A 41 -8.89 -21.87 -2.71
CA VAL A 41 -8.50 -23.21 -3.16
C VAL A 41 -8.63 -24.23 -2.02
N PHE A 42 -8.26 -23.85 -0.80
CA PHE A 42 -8.41 -24.72 0.37
C PHE A 42 -9.88 -25.00 0.70
N LEU A 43 -10.73 -23.96 0.69
CA LEU A 43 -12.19 -24.08 0.84
C LEU A 43 -12.82 -24.94 -0.26
N ALA A 44 -12.41 -24.74 -1.51
CA ALA A 44 -12.88 -25.52 -2.65
C ALA A 44 -12.44 -27.00 -2.56
N ALA A 45 -11.18 -27.25 -2.15
CA ALA A 45 -10.68 -28.61 -1.93
C ALA A 45 -11.41 -29.30 -0.77
N PHE A 46 -11.74 -28.57 0.29
CA PHE A 46 -12.55 -29.05 1.41
C PHE A 46 -14.00 -29.36 0.98
N MET A 47 -14.62 -28.49 0.18
CA MET A 47 -15.95 -28.71 -0.39
C MET A 47 -16.01 -29.95 -1.29
N ARG A 48 -14.93 -30.27 -2.00
CA ARG A 48 -14.87 -31.42 -2.90
C ARG A 48 -14.93 -32.77 -2.18
N LYS A 49 -14.58 -32.83 -0.90
CA LYS A 49 -14.64 -34.02 -0.05
C LYS A 49 -15.95 -34.17 0.73
N GLN A 50 -16.87 -33.22 0.62
CA GLN A 50 -18.12 -33.22 1.39
C GLN A 50 -19.34 -33.37 0.47
N ASP A 51 -20.38 -34.03 0.99
CA ASP A 51 -21.65 -34.13 0.29
C ASP A 51 -22.30 -32.75 0.09
N LYS A 52 -22.83 -32.55 -1.12
CA LYS A 52 -23.44 -31.28 -1.57
C LYS A 52 -24.60 -30.80 -0.68
N ARG A 53 -25.18 -31.69 0.13
CA ARG A 53 -26.31 -31.42 1.02
C ARG A 53 -25.91 -31.26 2.49
N SER A 54 -24.63 -31.42 2.82
CA SER A 54 -24.10 -31.24 4.19
C SER A 54 -24.13 -29.77 4.59
N ARG A 55 -24.58 -29.46 5.82
CA ARG A 55 -24.56 -28.09 6.38
C ARG A 55 -23.17 -27.45 6.33
N LYS A 56 -22.12 -28.27 6.46
CA LYS A 56 -20.71 -27.84 6.35
C LYS A 56 -20.34 -27.40 4.92
N TRP A 57 -20.93 -28.01 3.89
CA TRP A 57 -20.74 -27.63 2.49
C TRP A 57 -21.41 -26.28 2.19
N MET A 58 -22.61 -26.03 2.73
CA MET A 58 -23.27 -24.72 2.63
C MET A 58 -22.48 -23.59 3.28
N ILE A 59 -21.91 -23.81 4.48
CA ILE A 59 -21.07 -22.80 5.16
C ILE A 59 -19.81 -22.51 4.34
N ALA A 60 -19.17 -23.54 3.78
CA ALA A 60 -17.99 -23.36 2.93
C ALA A 60 -18.33 -22.63 1.61
N ALA A 61 -19.49 -22.91 1.00
CA ALA A 61 -19.98 -22.23 -0.19
C ALA A 61 -20.27 -20.74 0.10
N LEU A 62 -20.95 -20.45 1.20
CA LEU A 62 -21.20 -19.08 1.65
C LEU A 62 -19.88 -18.34 1.91
N GLY A 63 -18.92 -19.00 2.58
CA GLY A 63 -17.58 -18.47 2.79
C GLY A 63 -16.87 -18.09 1.49
N LEU A 64 -16.98 -18.93 0.44
CA LEU A 64 -16.44 -18.66 -0.88
C LEU A 64 -17.09 -17.44 -1.57
N VAL A 65 -18.40 -17.28 -1.43
CA VAL A 65 -19.14 -16.11 -1.95
C VAL A 65 -18.71 -14.84 -1.23
N VAL A 66 -18.62 -14.86 0.10
CA VAL A 66 -18.15 -13.72 0.90
C VAL A 66 -16.70 -13.37 0.53
N LEU A 67 -15.83 -14.37 0.38
CA LEU A 67 -14.43 -14.16 -0.01
C LEU A 67 -14.33 -13.49 -1.39
N SER A 68 -15.16 -13.95 -2.34
CA SER A 68 -15.20 -13.41 -3.71
C SER A 68 -15.76 -11.99 -3.77
N GLY A 69 -16.82 -11.71 -3.01
CA GLY A 69 -17.37 -10.36 -2.89
C GLY A 69 -16.40 -9.38 -2.23
N THR A 70 -15.72 -9.83 -1.17
CA THR A 70 -14.66 -9.05 -0.50
C THR A 70 -13.49 -8.78 -1.46
N TYR A 71 -13.11 -9.77 -2.28
CA TYR A 71 -12.06 -9.62 -3.30
C TYR A 71 -12.42 -8.58 -4.36
N LEU A 72 -13.65 -8.60 -4.89
CA LEU A 72 -14.14 -7.60 -5.83
C LEU A 72 -14.15 -6.20 -5.22
N TYR A 73 -14.55 -6.07 -3.96
CA TYR A 73 -14.50 -4.81 -3.22
C TYR A 73 -13.07 -4.30 -2.99
N PHE A 74 -12.13 -5.19 -2.69
CA PHE A 74 -10.71 -4.84 -2.60
C PHE A 74 -10.13 -4.37 -3.94
N LEU A 75 -10.59 -4.96 -5.05
CA LEU A 75 -10.20 -4.59 -6.41
C LEU A 75 -10.65 -3.18 -6.79
N THR A 76 -11.84 -2.77 -6.39
CA THR A 76 -12.33 -1.40 -6.68
C THR A 76 -11.61 -0.33 -5.85
N GLN A 77 -11.08 -0.68 -4.68
CA GLN A 77 -10.29 0.24 -3.82
C GLN A 77 -8.79 0.32 -4.15
N LEU A 78 -8.26 -0.57 -5.00
CA LEU A 78 -6.85 -0.56 -5.40
C LEU A 78 -6.33 0.80 -5.93
N PRO A 79 -7.02 1.51 -6.84
CA PRO A 79 -6.51 2.79 -7.35
C PRO A 79 -6.33 3.84 -6.25
N GLU A 80 -7.29 3.91 -5.33
CA GLU A 80 -7.26 4.84 -4.19
C GLU A 80 -6.10 4.54 -3.24
N ARG A 81 -5.82 3.25 -2.95
CA ARG A 81 -4.70 2.86 -2.08
C ARG A 81 -3.33 3.16 -2.69
N ILE A 82 -3.19 2.99 -4.00
CA ILE A 82 -1.97 3.32 -4.74
C ILE A 82 -1.73 4.83 -4.66
N GLU A 83 -2.76 5.64 -4.83
CA GLU A 83 -2.65 7.10 -4.80
C GLU A 83 -2.34 7.62 -3.40
N VAL A 84 -3.00 7.09 -2.36
CA VAL A 84 -2.66 7.37 -0.95
C VAL A 84 -1.20 7.04 -0.67
N ARG A 85 -0.70 5.86 -1.10
CA ARG A 85 0.71 5.49 -0.89
C ARG A 85 1.67 6.40 -1.64
N ARG A 86 1.33 6.81 -2.87
CA ARG A 86 2.13 7.75 -3.66
C ARG A 86 2.25 9.08 -2.91
N ILE A 87 1.12 9.64 -2.48
CA ILE A 87 1.09 10.90 -1.72
C ILE A 87 1.93 10.76 -0.44
N MET A 88 1.79 9.65 0.28
CA MET A 88 2.57 9.39 1.50
C MET A 88 4.08 9.32 1.23
N ALA A 89 4.49 8.65 0.16
CA ALA A 89 5.89 8.54 -0.23
C ALA A 89 6.45 9.91 -0.63
N THR A 90 5.76 10.64 -1.50
CA THR A 90 6.17 11.98 -1.95
C THR A 90 6.23 12.98 -0.79
N GLY A 91 5.18 13.03 0.04
CA GLY A 91 5.16 13.87 1.23
C GLY A 91 6.34 13.57 2.16
N SER A 92 6.63 12.29 2.42
CA SER A 92 7.74 11.90 3.31
C SER A 92 9.11 12.25 2.74
N ALA A 93 9.28 12.18 1.41
CA ALA A 93 10.50 12.59 0.74
C ALA A 93 10.70 14.12 0.84
N LEU A 94 9.62 14.90 0.67
CA LEU A 94 9.65 16.37 0.79
C LEU A 94 9.96 16.82 2.22
N THR A 95 9.38 16.16 3.23
CA THR A 95 9.68 16.42 4.64
C THR A 95 11.17 16.23 4.93
N ARG A 96 11.76 15.12 4.47
CA ARG A 96 13.21 14.84 4.63
C ARG A 96 14.10 15.83 3.89
N GLN A 97 13.62 16.44 2.81
CA GLN A 97 14.32 17.49 2.09
C GLN A 97 14.18 18.87 2.75
N GLY A 98 13.48 18.98 3.88
CA GLY A 98 13.18 20.25 4.55
C GLY A 98 12.13 21.10 3.82
N GLN A 99 11.50 20.56 2.76
CA GLN A 99 10.47 21.25 1.98
C GLN A 99 9.10 21.09 2.65
N TYR A 100 8.98 21.54 3.90
CA TYR A 100 7.81 21.31 4.74
C TYR A 100 6.51 21.85 4.14
N ASP A 101 6.52 23.04 3.53
CA ASP A 101 5.30 23.62 2.93
C ASP A 101 4.80 22.80 1.73
N ARG A 102 5.71 22.26 0.93
CA ARG A 102 5.37 21.35 -0.18
C ARG A 102 4.90 19.99 0.33
N ALA A 103 5.50 19.49 1.41
CA ALA A 103 5.07 18.26 2.05
C ALA A 103 3.63 18.38 2.58
N MET A 104 3.29 19.49 3.24
CA MET A 104 1.93 19.76 3.71
C MET A 104 0.93 19.82 2.55
N ALA A 105 1.25 20.53 1.47
CA ALA A 105 0.41 20.60 0.28
C ALA A 105 0.18 19.22 -0.38
N GLU A 106 1.19 18.35 -0.40
CA GLU A 106 1.02 16.97 -0.86
C GLU A 106 0.12 16.17 0.07
N TYR A 107 0.35 16.23 1.40
CA TYR A 107 -0.49 15.52 2.36
C TYR A 107 -1.95 15.98 2.32
N SER A 108 -2.24 17.27 2.05
CA SER A 108 -3.61 17.77 1.87
C SER A 108 -4.38 17.06 0.75
N LYS A 109 -3.70 16.49 -0.25
CA LYS A 109 -4.38 15.70 -1.31
C LYS A 109 -5.03 14.42 -0.78
N LEU A 110 -4.61 13.93 0.39
CA LEU A 110 -5.24 12.78 1.05
C LEU A 110 -6.69 13.04 1.49
N GLU A 111 -7.09 14.31 1.66
CA GLU A 111 -8.48 14.65 2.00
C GLU A 111 -9.45 14.24 0.89
N LYS A 112 -9.04 14.40 -0.38
CA LYS A 112 -9.85 14.03 -1.55
C LYS A 112 -10.10 12.52 -1.68
N LEU A 113 -9.27 11.72 -1.01
CA LEU A 113 -9.34 10.26 -0.97
C LEU A 113 -9.97 9.74 0.33
N GLY A 114 -10.74 10.59 1.04
CA GLY A 114 -11.41 10.23 2.29
C GLY A 114 -10.47 9.89 3.46
N ALA A 115 -9.15 10.09 3.32
CA ALA A 115 -8.13 9.69 4.28
C ALA A 115 -7.80 10.81 5.28
N LYS A 116 -8.80 11.58 5.72
CA LYS A 116 -8.66 12.78 6.55
C LYS A 116 -7.89 12.55 7.86
N ASN A 117 -8.13 11.44 8.54
CA ASN A 117 -7.41 11.10 9.78
C ASN A 117 -5.91 10.89 9.55
N LYS A 118 -5.54 10.25 8.43
CA LYS A 118 -4.13 10.03 8.08
C LYS A 118 -3.44 11.31 7.62
N MET A 119 -4.18 12.17 6.92
CA MET A 119 -3.72 13.50 6.55
C MET A 119 -3.36 14.30 7.79
N GLN A 120 -4.28 14.44 8.74
CA GLN A 120 -4.09 15.28 9.91
C GLN A 120 -2.85 14.83 10.71
N ALA A 121 -2.74 13.54 11.00
CA ALA A 121 -1.59 12.99 11.69
C ALA A 121 -0.25 13.33 11.02
N LYS A 122 -0.21 13.33 9.67
CA LYS A 122 1.00 13.68 8.91
C LYS A 122 1.27 15.18 8.83
N LEU A 123 0.23 16.01 8.78
CA LEU A 123 0.38 17.46 8.86
C LEU A 123 0.93 17.86 10.23
N ASP A 124 0.43 17.26 11.30
CA ASP A 124 0.88 17.52 12.67
C ASP A 124 2.35 17.13 12.84
N GLU A 125 2.77 15.96 12.33
CA GLU A 125 4.16 15.50 12.33
C GLU A 125 5.09 16.47 11.59
N VAL A 126 4.69 16.92 10.40
CA VAL A 126 5.44 17.90 9.60
C VAL A 126 5.54 19.24 10.33
N GLU A 127 4.48 19.68 11.00
CA GLU A 127 4.49 20.94 11.75
C GLU A 127 5.43 20.89 12.96
N ILE A 128 5.47 19.76 13.67
CA ILE A 128 6.40 19.52 14.77
C ILE A 128 7.84 19.58 14.26
N GLU A 129 8.16 18.87 13.18
CA GLU A 129 9.51 18.90 12.59
C GLU A 129 9.90 20.32 12.12
N LYS A 130 8.98 21.05 11.48
CA LYS A 130 9.21 22.43 11.04
C LYS A 130 9.48 23.37 12.22
N LYS A 131 8.79 23.19 13.35
CA LYS A 131 9.05 23.96 14.59
C LYS A 131 10.42 23.61 15.16
N ALA A 132 10.71 22.32 15.32
CA ALA A 132 12.00 21.85 15.82
C ALA A 132 13.18 22.38 14.99
N GLN A 133 13.06 22.42 13.66
CA GLN A 133 14.11 22.97 12.80
C GLN A 133 14.27 24.48 12.98
N ARG A 134 13.18 25.25 13.12
CA ARG A 134 13.25 26.69 13.41
C ARG A 134 13.91 26.98 14.75
N ASP A 135 13.56 26.24 15.79
CA ASP A 135 14.14 26.42 17.12
C ASP A 135 15.65 26.11 17.11
N LEU A 136 16.05 25.09 16.35
CA LEU A 136 17.46 24.73 16.17
C LEU A 136 18.23 25.82 15.38
N GLU A 137 17.62 26.42 14.37
CA GLU A 137 18.19 27.55 13.63
C GLU A 137 18.34 28.80 14.51
N LEU A 138 17.33 29.13 15.32
CA LEU A 138 17.39 30.22 16.29
C LEU A 138 18.49 29.99 17.33
N ALA A 139 18.55 28.78 17.90
CA ALA A 139 19.61 28.41 18.84
C ALA A 139 21.00 28.56 18.20
N LYS A 140 21.18 28.12 16.94
CA LYS A 140 22.44 28.31 16.19
C LYS A 140 22.79 29.78 15.96
N GLN A 141 21.79 30.65 15.76
CA GLN A 141 22.01 32.08 15.59
C GLN A 141 22.41 32.76 16.90
N MET A 142 21.72 32.46 18.01
CA MET A 142 22.10 32.91 19.36
C MET A 142 23.52 32.45 19.69
N VAL A 143 23.82 31.19 19.34
CA VAL A 143 25.15 30.58 19.50
C VAL A 143 26.25 31.38 18.81
N LYS A 144 25.98 31.76 17.57
CA LYS A 144 26.92 32.47 16.70
C LYS A 144 27.09 33.94 17.10
N ASN A 145 26.04 34.55 17.65
CA ASN A 145 26.03 35.95 18.07
C ASN A 145 26.62 36.14 19.49
N GLY A 146 26.89 35.05 20.22
CA GLY A 146 27.45 35.11 21.57
C GLY A 146 26.42 35.47 22.65
N ASP A 147 25.14 35.65 22.28
CA ASP A 147 24.01 35.87 23.19
C ASP A 147 23.55 34.55 23.80
N TYR A 148 24.37 33.99 24.69
CA TYR A 148 23.94 32.95 25.62
C TYR A 148 23.82 33.61 26.99
N SER A 149 22.60 34.00 27.36
CA SER A 149 22.31 34.45 28.71
C SER A 149 21.17 33.65 29.31
#